data_AF-A0A0F9KZY6-F1
#
_entry.id   AF-A0A0F9KZY6-F1
#
_cell.length_a   1.000
_cell.length_b   1.000
_cell.length_c   1.000
_cell.angle_alpha   90.00
_cell.angle_beta   90.00
_cell.angle_gamma   90.00
#
_symmetry.space_group_name_H-M   'P 1'
#
loop_
_entity.id
_entity.type
_entity.pdbx_description
1 polymer ?
#
loop_
_entity_poly.entity_id
_entity_poly.type
_entity_poly.pdbx_seq_one_letter_code
_entity_poly.pdbx_strand_id
1 'polypeptide(L)'
;MKKIAYIAKYCHIKGNTVSLDQDILFKNTSGDLGDFMKSAYKHFAIEYPKFFKMDRLSKLTFLAAEVLLGHPDTSKEDWNLAVVLSNRASSLDTDRKYHESISDADNFYPSPSVFVYTLPNICIGEISIRHKLRSENSFFIFNAFNPGFLKDYSENLLHTDKADEVLCGWVDV
;
A
#
# COMPACT_ATOMS: atom_id res chain seq x y z
N MET A 1 -5.89 29.11 14.17
CA MET A 1 -4.52 28.65 14.47
C MET A 1 -4.16 27.57 13.45
N LYS A 2 -2.96 27.60 12.86
CA LYS A 2 -2.52 26.57 11.90
C LYS A 2 -2.33 25.25 12.67
N LYS A 3 -3.05 24.18 12.32
CA LYS A 3 -2.87 22.86 12.96
C LYS A 3 -1.43 22.39 12.70
N ILE A 4 -0.70 22.00 13.73
CA ILE A 4 0.64 21.43 13.58
C ILE A 4 0.47 19.94 13.28
N ALA A 5 0.92 19.49 12.12
CA ALA A 5 0.97 18.07 11.77
C ALA A 5 2.24 17.42 12.35
N TYR A 6 2.15 16.15 12.70
CA TYR A 6 3.27 15.34 13.19
C TYR A 6 3.17 13.91 12.64
N ILE A 7 4.30 13.19 12.62
CA ILE A 7 4.33 11.78 12.23
C ILE A 7 4.02 10.96 13.48
N ALA A 8 2.88 10.27 13.50
CA ALA A 8 2.47 9.45 14.63
C ALA A 8 3.23 8.11 14.69
N LYS A 9 3.42 7.46 13.54
CA LYS A 9 4.16 6.20 13.34
C LYS A 9 4.72 6.15 11.93
N TYR A 10 5.77 5.37 11.69
CA TYR A 10 6.25 5.09 10.34
C TYR A 10 6.76 3.65 10.17
N CYS A 11 6.52 3.08 8.99
CA CYS A 11 6.90 1.73 8.64
C CYS A 11 7.86 1.76 7.45
N HIS A 12 8.87 0.90 7.48
CA HIS A 12 9.78 0.70 6.36
C HIS A 12 9.90 -0.80 6.07
N ILE A 13 9.54 -1.17 4.83
CA ILE A 13 9.71 -2.51 4.29
C ILE A 13 10.74 -2.45 3.18
N LYS A 14 11.93 -3.00 3.43
CA LYS A 14 13.03 -3.02 2.45
C LYS A 14 14.00 -4.15 2.76
N GLY A 15 14.55 -4.78 1.71
CA GLY A 15 15.55 -5.84 1.88
C GLY A 15 15.06 -6.98 2.78
N ASN A 16 13.83 -7.45 2.53
CA ASN A 16 13.15 -8.50 3.29
C ASN A 16 13.12 -8.26 4.82
N THR A 17 13.04 -6.99 5.21
CA THR A 17 12.94 -6.54 6.60
C THR A 17 11.75 -5.60 6.73
N VAL A 18 10.92 -5.81 7.75
CA VAL A 18 9.84 -4.92 8.17
C VAL A 18 10.25 -4.25 9.47
N SER A 19 10.17 -2.93 9.51
CA SER A 19 10.46 -2.13 10.69
C SER A 19 9.36 -1.11 10.96
N LEU A 20 9.08 -0.86 12.24
CA LEU A 20 8.12 0.13 12.74
C LEU A 20 8.85 1.01 13.76
N ASP A 21 8.84 2.32 13.56
CA ASP A 21 9.45 3.29 14.50
C ASP A 21 10.92 2.95 14.88
N GLN A 22 11.71 2.49 13.91
CA GLN A 22 13.10 1.98 14.00
C GLN A 22 13.26 0.53 14.46
N ASP A 23 12.25 -0.06 15.10
CA ASP A 23 12.33 -1.43 15.59
C ASP A 23 12.11 -2.42 14.46
N ILE A 24 13.02 -3.37 14.31
CA ILE A 24 12.87 -4.48 13.36
C ILE A 24 11.86 -5.46 13.94
N LEU A 25 10.68 -5.52 13.32
CA LEU A 25 9.62 -6.44 13.73
C LEU A 25 9.79 -7.81 13.09
N PHE A 26 10.19 -7.84 11.81
CA PHE A 26 10.30 -9.08 11.06
C PHE A 26 11.43 -9.01 10.05
N LYS A 27 12.17 -10.10 9.91
CA LYS A 27 13.20 -10.26 8.89
C LYS A 27 13.22 -11.69 8.38
N ASN A 28 13.34 -11.86 7.07
CA ASN A 28 13.50 -13.16 6.44
C ASN A 28 14.67 -13.14 5.45
N THR A 29 15.54 -14.15 5.53
CA THR A 29 16.70 -14.34 4.64
C THR A 29 16.39 -15.13 3.37
N SER A 30 15.17 -15.66 3.18
CA SER A 30 14.78 -16.34 1.95
C SER A 30 14.56 -15.36 0.78
N GLY A 31 15.07 -15.69 -0.41
CA GLY A 31 15.40 -14.75 -1.48
C GLY A 31 14.30 -14.25 -2.40
N ASP A 32 13.04 -14.69 -2.28
CA ASP A 32 11.92 -14.18 -3.12
C ASP A 32 11.00 -13.24 -2.34
N LEU A 33 10.58 -12.15 -3.00
CA LEU A 33 9.67 -11.14 -2.45
C LEU A 33 8.30 -11.75 -2.11
N GLY A 34 7.79 -12.65 -2.95
CA GLY A 34 6.52 -13.32 -2.73
C GLY A 34 6.52 -14.16 -1.45
N ASP A 35 7.59 -14.92 -1.23
CA ASP A 35 7.73 -15.73 -0.03
C ASP A 35 8.01 -14.89 1.22
N PHE A 36 8.78 -13.80 1.09
CA PHE A 36 8.92 -12.82 2.16
C PHE A 36 7.55 -12.26 2.59
N MET A 37 6.72 -11.81 1.65
CA MET A 37 5.41 -11.25 1.94
C MET A 37 4.45 -12.27 2.58
N LYS A 38 4.48 -13.54 2.15
CA LYS A 38 3.70 -14.62 2.78
C LYS A 38 4.16 -14.90 4.21
N SER A 39 5.47 -14.92 4.46
CA SER A 39 6.00 -15.13 5.81
C SER A 39 5.71 -13.96 6.72
N ALA A 40 5.80 -12.72 6.23
CA ALA A 40 5.40 -11.53 6.96
C ALA A 40 3.91 -11.56 7.31
N TYR A 41 3.04 -11.89 6.34
CA TYR A 41 1.61 -12.05 6.56
C TYR A 41 1.29 -13.03 7.71
N LYS A 42 1.99 -14.18 7.74
CA LYS A 42 1.85 -15.17 8.82
C LYS A 42 2.40 -14.65 10.16
N HIS A 43 3.55 -14.00 10.14
CA HIS A 43 4.20 -13.48 11.34
C HIS A 43 3.34 -12.44 12.06
N PHE A 44 2.72 -11.53 11.30
CA PHE A 44 1.82 -10.51 11.84
C PHE A 44 0.39 -11.02 12.09
N ALA A 45 0.14 -12.33 11.96
CA ALA A 45 -1.17 -12.96 12.16
C ALA A 45 -2.32 -12.25 11.42
N ILE A 46 -2.05 -11.80 10.19
CA ILE A 46 -3.04 -11.10 9.37
C ILE A 46 -4.10 -12.12 8.93
N GLU A 47 -5.37 -11.80 9.14
CA GLU A 47 -6.51 -12.65 8.80
C GLU A 47 -7.31 -12.04 7.64
N TYR A 48 -6.68 -11.96 6.46
CA TYR A 48 -7.30 -11.40 5.26
C TYR A 48 -7.04 -12.26 4.01
N PRO A 49 -7.90 -13.27 3.73
CA PRO A 49 -7.67 -14.23 2.64
C PRO A 49 -7.49 -13.61 1.25
N LYS A 50 -8.06 -12.41 1.00
CA LYS A 50 -7.88 -11.69 -0.27
C LYS A 50 -6.41 -11.33 -0.54
N PHE A 51 -5.59 -11.20 0.51
CA PHE A 51 -4.16 -10.93 0.40
C PHE A 51 -3.48 -11.85 -0.61
N PHE A 52 -3.81 -13.13 -0.66
CA PHE A 52 -3.15 -14.08 -1.56
C PHE A 52 -3.47 -13.85 -3.04
N LYS A 53 -4.60 -13.21 -3.35
CA LYS A 53 -5.04 -12.87 -4.71
C LYS A 53 -4.49 -11.54 -5.22
N MET A 54 -3.95 -10.71 -4.32
CA MET A 54 -3.38 -9.40 -4.66
C MET A 54 -2.11 -9.53 -5.49
N ASP A 55 -1.83 -8.52 -6.30
CA ASP A 55 -0.53 -8.35 -6.96
C ASP A 55 0.57 -7.96 -5.97
N ARG A 56 1.82 -7.87 -6.44
CA ARG A 56 2.96 -7.61 -5.56
C ARG A 56 2.90 -6.21 -4.93
N LEU A 57 2.50 -5.19 -5.70
CA LEU A 57 2.39 -3.82 -5.21
C LEU A 57 1.32 -3.74 -4.12
N SER A 58 0.13 -4.29 -4.36
CA SER A 58 -0.95 -4.29 -3.38
C SER A 58 -0.60 -5.10 -2.13
N LYS A 59 0.09 -6.25 -2.25
CA LYS A 59 0.58 -7.02 -1.09
C LYS A 59 1.54 -6.20 -0.22
N LEU A 60 2.49 -5.51 -0.85
CA LEU A 60 3.49 -4.71 -0.13
C LEU A 60 2.83 -3.53 0.59
N THR A 61 1.97 -2.80 -0.13
CA THR A 61 1.18 -1.69 0.42
C THR A 61 0.29 -2.15 1.58
N PHE A 62 -0.39 -3.28 1.41
CA PHE A 62 -1.29 -3.86 2.42
C PHE A 62 -0.53 -4.28 3.68
N LEU A 63 0.63 -4.93 3.55
CA LEU A 63 1.47 -5.30 4.69
C LEU A 63 1.92 -4.07 5.48
N ALA A 64 2.37 -3.01 4.79
CA ALA A 64 2.79 -1.79 5.45
C ALA A 64 1.62 -1.12 6.21
N ALA A 65 0.43 -1.11 5.60
CA ALA A 65 -0.78 -0.60 6.25
C ALA A 65 -1.18 -1.41 7.48
N GLU A 66 -1.19 -2.75 7.41
CA GLU A 66 -1.51 -3.59 8.57
C GLU A 66 -0.52 -3.39 9.72
N VAL A 67 0.78 -3.19 9.42
CA VAL A 67 1.79 -2.90 10.45
C VAL A 67 1.56 -1.54 11.11
N LEU A 68 1.13 -0.53 10.34
CA LEU A 68 0.88 0.83 10.84
C LEU A 68 -0.44 0.96 11.60
N LEU A 69 -1.51 0.40 11.01
CA LEU A 69 -2.89 0.60 11.44
C LEU A 69 -3.38 -0.52 12.36
N GLY A 70 -2.73 -1.70 12.34
CA GLY A 70 -3.15 -2.88 13.09
C GLY A 70 -4.44 -3.51 12.54
N HIS A 71 -5.06 -4.38 13.33
CA HIS A 71 -6.38 -4.92 12.98
C HIS A 71 -7.43 -3.79 12.95
N PRO A 72 -8.38 -3.80 12.01
CA PRO A 72 -9.49 -2.85 11.96
C PRO A 72 -10.22 -2.79 13.28
N ASP A 73 -10.23 -1.60 13.83
CA ASP A 73 -10.98 -1.28 15.03
C ASP A 73 -12.45 -1.06 14.64
N THR A 74 -13.32 -1.99 15.04
CA THR A 74 -14.75 -1.90 14.75
C THR A 74 -15.45 -0.77 15.49
N SER A 75 -14.80 -0.13 16.47
CA SER A 75 -15.34 1.05 17.17
C SER A 75 -15.16 2.34 16.39
N LYS A 76 -14.25 2.38 15.41
CA LYS A 76 -14.04 3.52 14.52
C LYS A 76 -15.04 3.50 13.37
N GLU A 77 -16.31 3.75 13.67
CA GLU A 77 -17.26 4.14 12.64
C GLU A 77 -16.83 5.47 12.02
N ASP A 78 -16.83 5.55 10.69
CA ASP A 78 -16.44 6.73 9.91
C ASP A 78 -15.00 7.25 10.14
N TRP A 79 -14.03 6.32 10.24
CA TRP A 79 -12.62 6.70 10.32
C TRP A 79 -12.16 7.53 9.10
N ASN A 80 -11.91 8.80 9.34
CA ASN A 80 -11.52 9.78 8.33
C ASN A 80 -10.00 9.83 8.11
N LEU A 81 -9.44 8.68 7.69
CA LEU A 81 -8.01 8.52 7.38
C LEU A 81 -7.81 8.63 5.87
N ALA A 82 -7.25 9.72 5.37
CA ALA A 82 -6.90 9.80 3.95
C ALA A 82 -5.71 8.89 3.62
N VAL A 83 -5.65 8.37 2.39
CA VAL A 83 -4.53 7.54 1.92
C VAL A 83 -3.86 8.20 0.72
N VAL A 84 -2.57 8.49 0.84
CA VAL A 84 -1.77 9.24 -0.14
C VAL A 84 -0.50 8.46 -0.48
N LEU A 85 -0.53 7.71 -1.56
CA LEU A 85 0.62 6.90 -1.97
C LEU A 85 1.26 7.46 -3.23
N SER A 86 2.53 7.14 -3.43
CA SER A 86 3.23 7.46 -4.66
C SER A 86 4.27 6.42 -5.02
N ASN A 87 4.61 6.34 -6.30
CA ASN A 87 5.71 5.53 -6.78
C ASN A 87 6.26 6.02 -8.11
N ARG A 88 7.23 5.29 -8.67
CA ARG A 88 7.83 5.62 -9.96
C ARG A 88 7.23 4.86 -11.13
N ALA A 89 6.85 3.61 -10.91
CA ALA A 89 6.57 2.67 -11.98
C ALA A 89 5.09 2.34 -12.15
N SER A 90 4.17 3.01 -11.44
CA SER A 90 2.76 2.64 -11.42
C SER A 90 2.60 1.16 -11.04
N SER A 91 2.07 0.33 -11.92
CA SER A 91 1.81 -1.10 -11.77
C SER A 91 2.69 -1.93 -12.72
N LEU A 92 3.87 -1.44 -13.13
CA LEU A 92 4.70 -2.01 -14.19
C LEU A 92 4.97 -3.52 -14.06
N ASP A 93 5.21 -4.04 -12.84
CA ASP A 93 5.36 -5.48 -12.59
C ASP A 93 4.13 -6.28 -13.05
N THR A 94 2.94 -5.77 -12.75
CA THR A 94 1.66 -6.38 -13.14
C THR A 94 1.32 -6.11 -14.60
N ASP A 95 1.63 -4.92 -15.11
CA ASP A 95 1.41 -4.55 -16.51
C ASP A 95 2.17 -5.50 -17.45
N ARG A 96 3.42 -5.84 -17.11
CA ARG A 96 4.23 -6.82 -17.86
C ARG A 96 3.59 -8.20 -17.86
N LYS A 97 3.15 -8.68 -16.70
CA LYS A 97 2.48 -9.99 -16.58
C LYS A 97 1.19 -10.06 -17.38
N TYR A 98 0.39 -8.98 -17.35
CA TYR A 98 -0.82 -8.91 -18.14
C TYR A 98 -0.49 -8.89 -19.64
N HIS A 99 0.49 -8.08 -20.05
CA HIS A 99 0.94 -8.00 -21.42
C HIS A 99 1.42 -9.35 -21.96
N GLU A 100 2.25 -10.08 -21.20
CA GLU A 100 2.69 -11.44 -21.53
C GLU A 100 1.51 -12.38 -21.80
N SER A 101 0.40 -12.26 -21.02
CA SER A 101 -0.78 -13.10 -21.18
C SER A 101 -1.61 -12.85 -22.45
N ILE A 102 -1.38 -11.72 -23.14
CA ILE A 102 -2.13 -11.31 -24.33
C ILE A 102 -1.27 -11.15 -25.59
N SER A 103 0.06 -11.24 -25.46
CA SER A 103 1.00 -10.94 -26.55
C SER A 103 1.16 -12.09 -27.54
N ASP A 104 0.92 -13.32 -27.10
CA ASP A 104 1.00 -14.52 -27.92
C ASP A 104 -0.41 -15.04 -28.24
N ALA A 105 -0.75 -15.09 -29.52
CA ALA A 105 -2.05 -15.55 -29.99
C ALA A 105 -2.28 -17.05 -29.72
N ASP A 106 -1.20 -17.85 -29.73
CA ASP A 106 -1.26 -19.28 -29.46
C ASP A 106 -1.32 -19.58 -27.94
N ASN A 107 -0.93 -18.60 -27.10
CA ASN A 107 -0.96 -18.68 -25.63
C ASN A 107 -1.77 -17.52 -25.00
N PHE A 108 -2.95 -17.23 -25.56
CA PHE A 108 -3.79 -16.10 -25.14
C PHE A 108 -4.65 -16.45 -23.91
N TYR A 109 -4.17 -16.08 -22.71
CA TYR A 109 -4.81 -16.40 -21.43
C TYR A 109 -4.95 -15.17 -20.50
N PRO A 110 -5.66 -14.11 -20.92
CA PRO A 110 -5.86 -12.95 -20.08
C PRO A 110 -6.67 -13.30 -18.83
N SER A 111 -6.19 -12.83 -17.69
CA SER A 111 -6.91 -12.94 -16.42
C SER A 111 -7.55 -11.60 -16.04
N PRO A 112 -8.88 -11.51 -15.90
CA PRO A 112 -9.54 -10.28 -15.43
C PRO A 112 -9.03 -9.80 -14.07
N SER A 113 -8.63 -10.71 -13.18
CA SER A 113 -8.08 -10.32 -11.88
C SER A 113 -6.71 -9.66 -12.02
N VAL A 114 -5.87 -10.13 -12.95
CA VAL A 114 -4.56 -9.52 -13.21
C VAL A 114 -4.74 -8.14 -13.86
N PHE A 115 -5.70 -8.01 -14.79
CA PHE A 115 -6.04 -6.73 -15.41
C PHE A 115 -6.40 -5.65 -14.40
N VAL A 116 -7.21 -5.96 -13.38
CA VAL A 116 -7.58 -4.95 -12.37
C VAL A 116 -6.35 -4.37 -11.68
N TYR A 117 -5.35 -5.21 -11.36
CA TYR A 117 -4.10 -4.79 -10.72
C TYR A 117 -3.12 -4.07 -11.66
N THR A 118 -3.45 -3.85 -12.94
CA THR A 118 -2.72 -2.90 -13.80
C THR A 118 -3.08 -1.44 -13.49
N LEU A 119 -3.86 -1.20 -12.43
CA LEU A 119 -4.18 0.12 -11.93
C LEU A 119 -3.51 0.30 -10.55
N PRO A 120 -2.59 1.27 -10.38
CA PRO A 120 -1.79 1.39 -9.17
C PRO A 120 -2.63 1.76 -7.95
N ASN A 121 -3.75 2.47 -8.15
CA ASN A 121 -4.65 2.90 -7.08
C ASN A 121 -5.42 1.74 -6.42
N ILE A 122 -5.42 0.53 -7.01
CA ILE A 122 -6.08 -0.64 -6.42
C ILE A 122 -5.49 -0.98 -5.05
N CYS A 123 -4.18 -0.77 -4.85
CA CYS A 123 -3.56 -1.02 -3.54
C CYS A 123 -4.17 -0.15 -2.43
N ILE A 124 -4.58 1.09 -2.74
CA ILE A 124 -5.32 1.95 -1.81
C ILE A 124 -6.70 1.36 -1.55
N GLY A 125 -7.40 0.92 -2.61
CA GLY A 125 -8.70 0.27 -2.49
C GLY A 125 -8.70 -0.94 -1.56
N GLU A 126 -7.65 -1.76 -1.59
CA GLU A 126 -7.52 -2.91 -0.67
C GLU A 126 -7.40 -2.47 0.80
N ILE A 127 -6.63 -1.40 1.10
CA ILE A 127 -6.56 -0.80 2.44
C ILE A 127 -7.93 -0.22 2.82
N SER A 128 -8.57 0.53 1.93
CA SER A 128 -9.85 1.17 2.21
C SER A 128 -10.94 0.15 2.50
N ILE A 129 -10.99 -0.96 1.77
CA ILE A 129 -11.93 -2.06 2.04
C ILE A 129 -11.63 -2.70 3.40
N ARG A 130 -10.35 -2.93 3.70
CA ARG A 130 -9.92 -3.56 4.95
C ARG A 130 -10.27 -2.74 6.18
N HIS A 131 -10.07 -1.43 6.14
CA HIS A 131 -10.30 -0.51 7.26
C HIS A 131 -11.61 0.30 7.15
N LYS A 132 -12.48 -0.02 6.18
CA LYS A 132 -13.75 0.67 5.90
C LYS A 132 -13.60 2.19 5.67
N LEU A 133 -12.50 2.60 5.05
CA LEU A 133 -12.20 4.01 4.78
C LEU A 133 -13.09 4.53 3.64
N ARG A 134 -13.75 5.67 3.88
CA ARG A 134 -14.55 6.42 2.89
C ARG A 134 -14.01 7.83 2.61
N SER A 135 -12.85 8.11 3.18
CA SER A 135 -12.07 9.34 3.10
C SER A 135 -11.36 9.50 1.74
N GLU A 136 -10.69 10.65 1.58
CA GLU A 136 -9.90 11.00 0.40
C GLU A 136 -8.78 9.99 0.12
N ASN A 137 -8.60 9.62 -1.15
CA ASN A 137 -7.60 8.66 -1.60
C ASN A 137 -6.89 9.18 -2.85
N SER A 138 -5.57 9.10 -2.90
CA SER A 138 -4.80 9.56 -4.06
C SER A 138 -3.53 8.74 -4.27
N PHE A 139 -3.25 8.38 -5.53
CA PHE A 139 -2.03 7.71 -5.94
C PHE A 139 -1.30 8.56 -6.98
N PHE A 140 -0.05 8.95 -6.71
CA PHE A 140 0.74 9.83 -7.56
C PHE A 140 1.93 9.11 -8.19
N ILE A 141 2.31 9.51 -9.40
CA ILE A 141 3.46 8.95 -10.11
C ILE A 141 4.55 10.03 -10.23
N PHE A 142 5.74 9.74 -9.71
CA PHE A 142 6.89 10.64 -9.76
C PHE A 142 8.16 9.90 -10.18
N ASN A 143 9.07 10.58 -10.88
CA ASN A 143 10.33 9.97 -11.32
C ASN A 143 11.24 9.51 -10.16
N ALA A 144 11.07 10.06 -8.96
CA ALA A 144 11.81 9.71 -7.76
C ALA A 144 10.97 9.99 -6.51
N PHE A 145 11.42 9.44 -5.38
CA PHE A 145 10.79 9.69 -4.08
C PHE A 145 10.73 11.20 -3.79
N ASN A 146 9.52 11.71 -3.59
CA ASN A 146 9.26 13.13 -3.35
C ASN A 146 8.62 13.33 -1.96
N PRO A 147 9.42 13.38 -0.88
CA PRO A 147 8.90 13.57 0.46
C PRO A 147 8.26 14.94 0.67
N GLY A 148 8.74 15.97 -0.05
CA GLY A 148 8.17 17.32 0.01
C GLY A 148 6.72 17.35 -0.44
N PHE A 149 6.42 16.73 -1.59
CA PHE A 149 5.06 16.61 -2.09
C PHE A 149 4.16 15.82 -1.13
N LEU A 150 4.62 14.66 -0.64
CA LEU A 150 3.83 13.85 0.31
C LEU A 150 3.49 14.64 1.57
N LYS A 151 4.46 15.38 2.12
CA LYS A 151 4.24 16.27 3.27
C LYS A 151 3.23 17.36 2.94
N ASP A 152 3.44 18.12 1.87
CA ASP A 152 2.63 19.30 1.55
C ASP A 152 1.18 18.91 1.21
N TYR A 153 0.98 17.82 0.48
CA TYR A 153 -0.35 17.29 0.17
C TYR A 153 -1.06 16.78 1.42
N SER A 154 -0.36 16.02 2.27
CA SER A 154 -0.93 15.51 3.53
C SER A 154 -1.30 16.65 4.49
N GLU A 155 -0.42 17.65 4.65
CA GLU A 155 -0.72 18.84 5.45
C GLU A 155 -1.89 19.64 4.88
N ASN A 156 -2.02 19.74 3.56
CA ASN A 156 -3.16 20.39 2.94
C ASN A 156 -4.48 19.69 3.27
N LEU A 157 -4.52 18.36 3.21
CA LEU A 157 -5.72 17.59 3.59
C LEU A 157 -6.09 17.82 5.06
N LEU A 158 -5.10 17.84 5.95
CA LEU A 158 -5.32 18.08 7.39
C LEU A 158 -5.74 19.52 7.69
N HIS A 159 -5.18 20.51 6.97
CA HIS A 159 -5.46 21.94 7.19
C HIS A 159 -6.79 22.39 6.57
N THR A 160 -7.28 21.67 5.57
CA THR A 160 -8.57 21.94 4.90
C THR A 160 -9.70 21.07 5.46
N ASP A 161 -9.45 20.37 6.57
CA ASP A 161 -10.39 19.47 7.25
C ASP A 161 -10.99 18.40 6.30
N LYS A 162 -10.20 18.00 5.28
CA LYS A 162 -10.55 16.91 4.36
C LYS A 162 -10.27 15.53 4.96
N ALA A 163 -9.37 15.46 5.93
CA ALA A 163 -9.04 14.26 6.68
C ALA A 163 -8.59 14.64 8.10
N ASP A 164 -8.78 13.72 9.06
CA ASP A 164 -8.28 13.88 10.43
C ASP A 164 -6.89 13.28 10.59
N GLU A 165 -6.61 12.23 9.82
CA GLU A 165 -5.33 11.52 9.75
C GLU A 165 -4.97 11.26 8.29
N VAL A 166 -3.67 11.08 8.00
CA VAL A 166 -3.21 10.72 6.64
C VAL A 166 -2.21 9.57 6.72
N LEU A 167 -2.53 8.46 6.04
CA LEU A 167 -1.57 7.41 5.71
C LEU A 167 -0.88 7.80 4.40
N CYS A 168 0.38 8.24 4.49
CA CYS A 168 1.14 8.64 3.30
C CYS A 168 2.42 7.82 3.13
N GLY A 169 2.88 7.66 1.88
CA GLY A 169 4.12 6.93 1.64
C GLY A 169 4.53 6.75 0.19
N TRP A 170 5.67 6.08 0.04
CA TRP A 170 6.23 5.63 -1.22
C TRP A 170 6.29 4.11 -1.27
N VAL A 171 5.77 3.51 -2.33
CA VAL A 171 5.71 2.05 -2.47
C VAL A 171 6.02 1.60 -3.89
N ASP A 172 7.07 0.81 -4.07
CA ASP A 172 7.56 0.43 -5.40
C ASP A 172 8.03 -1.03 -5.37
N VAL A 173 7.89 -1.73 -6.51
CA VAL A 173 8.24 -3.15 -6.70
C VAL A 173 9.09 -3.34 -7.93
#